data_AF-A0A6N8F3N1-F1
#
_entry.id   AF-A0A6N8F3N1-F1
#
_cell.length_a   1.000
_cell.length_b   1.000
_cell.length_c   1.000
_cell.angle_alpha   90.00
_cell.angle_beta   90.00
_cell.angle_gamma   90.00
#
_symmetry.space_group_name_H-M   'P 1'
#
loop_
_entity.id
_entity.type
_entity.pdbx_description
1 polymer ?
#
loop_
_entity_poly.entity_id
_entity_poly.type
_entity_poly.pdbx_seq_one_letter_code
_entity_poly.pdbx_strand_id
1 'polypeptide(L)'
;MYQHLYQAFLNARPNVQHFACHSHHYWPDVTRTAMLEYWDDTAKMADDKWDYIFSTKMPQTQALIANALNVSKPERIVFAPNTHELLVRIHSTFAAQKKVKILTTDSEFYSFQRQSERWLQSDMVELVKVPTLPFESFEQRFAEAAQAQQFDWIFVSQVFFNSGLAIQDLSAFIQTLPKEPLITIDGYHGFFAIPTDLSELEHQVFYLSGSYKYAQGGEGACFAVIPDGNYEPIYTGWFAEFGDLHQRQVGQVGYAQNGQQFAGATMDMSAMYRLHASLDLFEKEGLSVDVIHDYVKRCQLAFLNHLENLNHPLLNTSNLMEQHLLDPSNATLSLSDTGLHGHFLTFKLAEKNVATLAKQLSEHGVKTDFRGDRLRFGFAIYHNPLDYDLSCLSANK
;
A
#
# COMPACT_ATOMS: atom_id res chain seq x y z
N MET A 1 22.65 -6.82 -5.21
CA MET A 1 22.64 -5.92 -4.03
C MET A 1 22.27 -4.53 -4.51
N TYR A 2 21.18 -3.96 -4.01
CA TYR A 2 20.58 -2.74 -4.58
C TYR A 2 20.88 -1.45 -3.78
N GLN A 3 21.76 -1.53 -2.76
CA GLN A 3 22.17 -0.39 -1.93
C GLN A 3 22.73 0.78 -2.74
N HIS A 4 23.30 0.54 -3.92
CA HIS A 4 23.83 1.57 -4.80
C HIS A 4 22.75 2.57 -5.29
N LEU A 5 21.47 2.23 -5.22
CA LEU A 5 20.36 3.12 -5.57
C LEU A 5 19.97 4.07 -4.42
N TYR A 6 20.49 3.87 -3.20
CA TYR A 6 20.02 4.55 -1.97
C TYR A 6 21.14 5.22 -1.18
N GLN A 7 22.21 5.65 -1.84
CA GLN A 7 23.43 6.08 -1.17
C GLN A 7 23.18 7.31 -0.30
N ALA A 8 22.28 8.23 -0.68
CA ALA A 8 21.99 9.40 0.14
C ALA A 8 21.40 9.02 1.50
N PHE A 9 20.42 8.11 1.53
CA PHE A 9 19.77 7.66 2.77
C PHE A 9 20.71 6.81 3.63
N LEU A 10 21.47 5.90 3.00
CA LEU A 10 22.42 5.03 3.71
C LEU A 10 23.55 5.85 4.36
N ASN A 11 24.14 6.80 3.63
CA ASN A 11 25.20 7.67 4.15
C ASN A 11 24.71 8.64 5.23
N ALA A 12 23.43 9.06 5.17
CA ALA A 12 22.84 9.88 6.22
C ALA A 12 22.60 9.09 7.52
N ARG A 13 22.62 7.75 7.47
CA ARG A 13 22.26 6.86 8.58
C ARG A 13 23.19 5.64 8.69
N PRO A 14 24.52 5.82 8.79
CA PRO A 14 25.51 4.75 8.59
C PRO A 14 25.49 3.62 9.63
N ASN A 15 24.79 3.80 10.75
CA ASN A 15 24.70 2.83 11.85
C ASN A 15 23.26 2.40 12.15
N VAL A 16 22.36 2.48 11.16
CA VAL A 16 20.94 2.13 11.33
C VAL A 16 20.60 0.93 10.45
N GLN A 17 20.25 -0.19 11.08
CA GLN A 17 19.58 -1.29 10.42
C GLN A 17 18.09 -0.98 10.34
N HIS A 18 17.64 -0.54 9.16
CA HIS A 18 16.32 0.03 8.99
C HIS A 18 15.23 -1.01 8.68
N PHE A 19 14.67 -1.62 9.72
CA PHE A 19 13.54 -2.56 9.68
C PHE A 19 12.16 -1.89 9.86
N ALA A 20 12.03 -0.59 9.55
CA ALA A 20 10.74 0.13 9.58
C ALA A 20 10.30 0.58 8.17
N CYS A 21 10.88 -0.03 7.13
CA CYS A 21 10.68 0.32 5.72
C CYS A 21 9.26 0.10 5.17
N HIS A 22 8.47 -0.76 5.82
CA HIS A 22 7.04 -0.93 5.54
C HIS A 22 6.21 0.29 5.97
N SER A 23 6.79 1.24 6.71
CA SER A 23 6.17 2.50 7.12
C SER A 23 6.93 3.72 6.59
N HIS A 24 8.25 3.68 6.48
CA HIS A 24 9.08 4.80 6.03
C HIS A 24 10.16 4.33 5.06
N HIS A 25 9.81 3.94 3.84
CA HIS A 25 10.78 3.41 2.89
C HIS A 25 11.86 4.45 2.54
N TYR A 26 13.12 4.04 2.40
CA TYR A 26 14.14 4.92 1.81
C TYR A 26 13.81 5.14 0.34
N TRP A 27 14.10 6.33 -0.14
CA TRP A 27 13.84 6.68 -1.53
C TRP A 27 15.11 6.49 -2.34
N PRO A 28 15.02 5.94 -3.55
CA PRO A 28 16.15 5.91 -4.46
C PRO A 28 16.67 7.34 -4.72
N ASP A 29 17.98 7.49 -4.93
CA ASP A 29 18.64 8.80 -5.08
C ASP A 29 18.07 9.62 -6.25
N VAL A 30 17.52 8.95 -7.29
CA VAL A 30 16.84 9.59 -8.42
C VAL A 30 15.65 10.46 -8.02
N THR A 31 15.01 10.17 -6.88
CA THR A 31 13.89 10.98 -6.37
C THR A 31 14.33 12.39 -5.99
N ARG A 32 15.59 12.58 -5.58
CA ARG A 32 16.16 13.91 -5.34
C ARG A 32 16.23 14.72 -6.62
N THR A 33 16.72 14.12 -7.70
CA THR A 33 16.80 14.75 -9.02
C THR A 33 15.40 15.10 -9.53
N ALA A 34 14.44 14.19 -9.40
CA ALA A 34 13.06 14.41 -9.84
C ALA A 34 12.37 15.61 -9.15
N MET A 35 12.68 15.88 -7.89
CA MET A 35 12.18 17.08 -7.20
C MET A 35 12.78 18.37 -7.77
N LEU A 36 14.05 18.36 -8.14
CA LEU A 36 14.71 19.50 -8.80
C LEU A 36 14.15 19.70 -10.21
N GLU A 37 13.88 18.62 -10.94
CA GLU A 37 13.21 18.70 -12.26
C GLU A 37 11.85 19.36 -12.15
N TYR A 38 11.02 18.98 -11.17
CA TYR A 38 9.71 19.63 -10.97
C TYR A 38 9.85 21.12 -10.65
N TRP A 39 10.86 21.50 -9.85
CA TRP A 39 11.15 22.89 -9.56
C TRP A 39 11.52 23.66 -10.83
N ASP A 40 12.45 23.13 -11.62
CA ASP A 40 12.93 23.76 -12.84
C ASP A 40 11.81 23.87 -13.90
N ASP A 41 11.01 22.83 -14.06
CA ASP A 41 9.84 22.81 -14.93
C ASP A 41 8.80 23.83 -14.51
N THR A 42 8.53 23.94 -13.20
CA THR A 42 7.61 24.95 -12.65
C THR A 42 8.13 26.37 -12.90
N ALA A 43 9.42 26.61 -12.68
CA ALA A 43 10.03 27.92 -12.90
C ALA A 43 10.03 28.32 -14.38
N LYS A 44 10.24 27.35 -15.27
CA LYS A 44 10.29 27.56 -16.72
C LYS A 44 8.92 27.77 -17.34
N MET A 45 7.91 27.02 -16.92
CA MET A 45 6.60 26.96 -17.59
C MET A 45 5.48 27.69 -16.85
N ALA A 46 5.62 27.96 -15.54
CA ALA A 46 4.58 28.58 -14.73
C ALA A 46 3.21 27.90 -14.90
N ASP A 47 2.22 28.57 -15.52
CA ASP A 47 0.89 28.01 -15.78
C ASP A 47 0.88 27.00 -16.93
N ASP A 48 1.75 27.17 -17.94
CA ASP A 48 1.86 26.26 -19.10
C ASP A 48 2.34 24.85 -18.69
N LYS A 49 2.83 24.70 -17.44
CA LYS A 49 3.24 23.39 -16.91
C LYS A 49 2.08 22.41 -16.84
N TRP A 50 0.84 22.88 -16.71
CA TRP A 50 -0.33 21.99 -16.62
C TRP A 50 -0.49 21.19 -17.90
N ASP A 51 -0.33 21.82 -19.07
CA ASP A 51 -0.36 21.12 -20.35
C ASP A 51 0.72 20.05 -20.41
N TYR A 52 1.95 20.36 -19.99
CA TYR A 52 3.04 19.37 -19.93
C TYR A 52 2.75 18.22 -18.95
N ILE A 53 2.25 18.54 -17.77
CA ILE A 53 1.97 17.56 -16.72
C ILE A 53 0.86 16.61 -17.17
N PHE A 54 -0.27 17.12 -17.68
CA PHE A 54 -1.42 16.30 -18.07
C PHE A 54 -1.23 15.57 -19.40
N SER A 55 -0.44 16.12 -20.33
CA SER A 55 -0.18 15.48 -21.64
C SER A 55 1.02 14.52 -21.63
N THR A 56 1.97 14.71 -20.72
CA THR A 56 3.25 13.98 -20.74
C THR A 56 3.53 13.25 -19.43
N LYS A 57 3.79 13.98 -18.34
CA LYS A 57 4.28 13.35 -17.09
C LYS A 57 3.25 12.41 -16.46
N MET A 58 1.98 12.82 -16.42
CA MET A 58 0.91 12.01 -15.86
C MET A 58 0.66 10.74 -16.69
N PRO A 59 0.44 10.79 -18.01
CA PRO A 59 0.29 9.59 -18.83
C PRO A 59 1.45 8.60 -18.71
N GLN A 60 2.69 9.09 -18.69
CA GLN A 60 3.87 8.23 -18.51
C GLN A 60 3.87 7.54 -17.14
N THR A 61 3.51 8.27 -16.07
CA THR A 61 3.43 7.71 -14.72
C THR A 61 2.28 6.72 -14.59
N GLN A 62 1.12 7.02 -15.19
CA GLN A 62 -0.01 6.09 -15.26
C GLN A 62 0.38 4.80 -15.98
N ALA A 63 1.14 4.87 -17.08
CA ALA A 63 1.59 3.69 -17.80
C ALA A 63 2.50 2.79 -16.94
N LEU A 64 3.44 3.37 -16.18
CA LEU A 64 4.29 2.62 -15.26
C LEU A 64 3.48 1.90 -14.16
N ILE A 65 2.49 2.59 -13.59
CA ILE A 65 1.59 2.01 -12.58
C ILE A 65 0.71 0.91 -13.21
N ALA A 66 0.16 1.16 -14.41
CA ALA A 66 -0.69 0.22 -15.13
C ALA A 66 0.06 -1.06 -15.47
N ASN A 67 1.31 -0.95 -15.94
CA ASN A 67 2.18 -2.10 -16.19
C ASN A 67 2.44 -2.91 -14.92
N ALA A 68 2.71 -2.24 -13.79
CA ALA A 68 2.99 -2.91 -12.51
C ALA A 68 1.77 -3.63 -11.91
N LEU A 69 0.55 -3.22 -12.29
CA LEU A 69 -0.72 -3.80 -11.82
C LEU A 69 -1.43 -4.64 -12.89
N ASN A 70 -0.84 -4.79 -14.09
CA ASN A 70 -1.44 -5.41 -15.26
C ASN A 70 -2.84 -4.83 -15.63
N VAL A 71 -2.96 -3.50 -15.57
CA VAL A 71 -4.18 -2.75 -15.95
C VAL A 71 -4.09 -2.37 -17.42
N SER A 72 -5.14 -2.63 -18.21
CA SER A 72 -5.11 -2.47 -19.66
C SER A 72 -5.12 -1.01 -20.12
N LYS A 73 -5.71 -0.12 -19.31
CA LYS A 73 -5.93 1.30 -19.63
C LYS A 73 -5.37 2.23 -18.56
N PRO A 74 -4.20 2.85 -18.79
CA PRO A 74 -3.58 3.77 -17.83
C PRO A 74 -4.49 4.94 -17.42
N GLU A 75 -5.38 5.40 -18.29
CA GLU A 75 -6.31 6.50 -18.02
C GLU A 75 -7.36 6.19 -16.95
N ARG A 76 -7.49 4.93 -16.50
CA ARG A 76 -8.27 4.54 -15.31
C ARG A 76 -7.65 5.06 -14.01
N ILE A 77 -6.36 5.41 -14.02
CA ILE A 77 -5.62 5.78 -12.82
C ILE A 77 -5.79 7.27 -12.55
N VAL A 78 -6.18 7.63 -11.34
CA VAL A 78 -6.30 9.03 -10.90
C VAL A 78 -5.42 9.26 -9.68
N PHE A 79 -4.83 10.45 -9.59
CA PHE A 79 -3.94 10.82 -8.48
C PHE A 79 -4.64 11.68 -7.43
N ALA A 80 -4.18 11.54 -6.19
CA ALA A 80 -4.50 12.43 -5.08
C ALA A 80 -3.31 12.52 -4.11
N PRO A 81 -3.24 13.54 -3.24
CA PRO A 81 -2.14 13.68 -2.28
C PRO A 81 -2.07 12.53 -1.27
N ASN A 82 -3.19 11.88 -0.99
CA ASN A 82 -3.36 10.81 -0.02
C ASN A 82 -4.55 9.91 -0.41
N THR A 83 -4.59 8.67 0.09
CA THR A 83 -5.72 7.75 -0.16
C THR A 83 -7.00 8.14 0.56
N HIS A 84 -6.91 8.97 1.61
CA HIS A 84 -8.08 9.43 2.35
C HIS A 84 -9.01 10.28 1.47
N GLU A 85 -8.45 11.16 0.65
CA GLU A 85 -9.24 11.93 -0.32
C GLU A 85 -9.97 11.02 -1.30
N LEU A 86 -9.28 10.05 -1.90
CA LEU A 86 -9.89 9.09 -2.83
C LEU A 86 -10.98 8.26 -2.15
N LEU A 87 -10.74 7.79 -0.93
CA LEU A 87 -11.72 7.08 -0.11
C LEU A 87 -12.99 7.90 0.11
N VAL A 88 -12.85 9.17 0.48
CA VAL A 88 -13.99 10.06 0.74
C VAL A 88 -14.73 10.38 -0.57
N ARG A 89 -14.01 10.51 -1.70
CA ARG A 89 -14.65 10.67 -3.03
C ARG A 89 -15.47 9.44 -3.40
N ILE A 90 -14.93 8.23 -3.23
CA ILE A 90 -15.67 6.97 -3.43
C ILE A 90 -16.92 6.92 -2.56
N HIS A 91 -16.82 7.20 -1.26
CA HIS A 91 -18.01 7.27 -0.40
C HIS A 91 -19.03 8.30 -0.91
N SER A 92 -18.58 9.42 -1.45
CA SER A 92 -19.46 10.50 -1.90
C SER A 92 -20.20 10.21 -3.22
N THR A 93 -20.00 9.05 -3.85
CA THR A 93 -20.83 8.60 -4.99
C THR A 93 -22.18 8.06 -4.55
N PHE A 94 -22.31 7.66 -3.28
CA PHE A 94 -23.60 7.27 -2.73
C PHE A 94 -24.50 8.51 -2.55
N ALA A 95 -25.80 8.33 -2.72
CA ALA A 95 -26.77 9.40 -2.52
C ALA A 95 -26.60 10.01 -1.11
N ALA A 96 -26.62 11.34 -1.01
CA ALA A 96 -26.27 12.07 0.22
C ALA A 96 -27.07 11.65 1.48
N GLN A 97 -28.30 11.16 1.29
CA GLN A 97 -29.20 10.72 2.38
C GLN A 97 -29.18 9.20 2.62
N LYS A 98 -28.42 8.44 1.83
CA LYS A 98 -28.31 7.00 1.98
C LYS A 98 -27.41 6.69 3.17
N LYS A 99 -27.94 5.91 4.13
CA LYS A 99 -27.10 5.29 5.16
C LYS A 99 -26.37 4.10 4.55
N VAL A 100 -25.09 4.28 4.23
CA VAL A 100 -24.30 3.29 3.47
C VAL A 100 -23.94 2.11 4.36
N LYS A 101 -24.23 0.89 3.92
CA LYS A 101 -23.87 -0.32 4.65
C LYS A 101 -22.55 -0.90 4.16
N ILE A 102 -21.57 -0.96 5.05
CA ILE A 102 -20.18 -1.30 4.71
C ILE A 102 -19.78 -2.63 5.35
N LEU A 103 -19.21 -3.54 4.55
CA LEU A 103 -18.49 -4.71 5.01
C LEU A 103 -16.98 -4.43 4.97
N THR A 104 -16.29 -4.74 6.06
CA THR A 104 -14.85 -4.48 6.19
C THR A 104 -14.20 -5.42 7.20
N THR A 105 -12.89 -5.28 7.44
CA THR A 105 -12.17 -6.04 8.47
C THR A 105 -11.90 -5.22 9.74
N ASP A 106 -11.40 -5.90 10.78
CA ASP A 106 -10.83 -5.30 11.99
C ASP A 106 -9.37 -4.82 11.82
N SER A 107 -8.81 -4.95 10.62
CA SER A 107 -7.38 -4.74 10.35
C SER A 107 -7.11 -3.74 9.22
N GLU A 108 -8.10 -2.90 8.88
CA GLU A 108 -7.92 -1.81 7.92
C GLU A 108 -7.05 -0.68 8.45
N PHE A 109 -6.31 -0.03 7.55
CA PHE A 109 -5.42 1.06 7.91
C PHE A 109 -6.17 2.24 8.55
N TYR A 110 -5.46 2.98 9.40
CA TYR A 110 -6.03 4.06 10.21
C TYR A 110 -6.83 5.10 9.42
N SER A 111 -6.49 5.35 8.15
CA SER A 111 -7.24 6.29 7.32
C SER A 111 -8.69 5.85 7.11
N PHE A 112 -8.91 4.57 6.75
CA PHE A 112 -10.24 4.01 6.60
C PHE A 112 -10.90 3.81 7.97
N GLN A 113 -10.19 3.21 8.93
CA GLN A 113 -10.73 2.93 10.26
C GLN A 113 -11.28 4.20 10.93
N ARG A 114 -10.46 5.26 10.98
CA ARG A 114 -10.86 6.52 11.61
C ARG A 114 -12.05 7.15 10.90
N GLN A 115 -12.06 7.15 9.58
CA GLN A 115 -13.10 7.80 8.80
C GLN A 115 -14.43 7.05 8.91
N SER A 116 -14.41 5.73 8.76
CA SER A 116 -15.59 4.87 8.90
C SER A 116 -16.20 4.94 10.30
N GLU A 117 -15.38 4.94 11.35
CA GLU A 117 -15.86 5.10 12.73
C GLU A 117 -16.51 6.48 12.96
N ARG A 118 -15.95 7.54 12.37
CA ARG A 118 -16.57 8.87 12.45
C ARG A 118 -17.89 8.95 11.68
N TRP A 119 -18.00 8.28 10.53
CA TRP A 119 -19.25 8.17 9.79
C TRP A 119 -20.30 7.36 10.57
N LEU A 120 -19.91 6.26 11.21
CA LEU A 120 -20.79 5.45 12.05
C LEU A 120 -21.37 6.28 13.21
N GLN A 121 -20.51 7.05 13.89
CA GLN A 121 -20.93 7.98 14.95
C GLN A 121 -21.86 9.10 14.47
N SER A 122 -21.82 9.43 13.18
CA SER A 122 -22.66 10.45 12.56
C SER A 122 -23.94 9.87 11.94
N ASP A 123 -24.21 8.58 12.16
CA ASP A 123 -25.32 7.84 11.56
C ASP A 123 -25.32 7.83 10.02
N MET A 124 -24.15 8.06 9.39
CA MET A 124 -23.99 8.07 7.93
C MET A 124 -23.79 6.68 7.34
N VAL A 125 -23.27 5.74 8.14
CA VAL A 125 -22.96 4.37 7.70
C VAL A 125 -23.37 3.34 8.73
N GLU A 126 -23.57 2.11 8.28
CA GLU A 126 -23.56 0.90 9.11
C GLU A 126 -22.27 0.13 8.83
N LEU A 127 -21.61 -0.39 9.87
CA LEU A 127 -20.35 -1.13 9.72
C LEU A 127 -20.51 -2.56 10.19
N VAL A 128 -20.13 -3.52 9.34
CA VAL A 128 -19.91 -4.92 9.71
C VAL A 128 -18.43 -5.22 9.57
N LYS A 129 -17.77 -5.57 10.68
CA LYS A 129 -16.35 -5.91 10.71
C LYS A 129 -16.17 -7.42 10.86
N VAL A 130 -15.51 -8.06 9.90
CA VAL A 130 -15.10 -9.46 9.99
C VAL A 130 -13.72 -9.53 10.65
N PRO A 131 -13.55 -10.26 11.76
CA PRO A 131 -12.24 -10.43 12.38
C PRO A 131 -11.25 -11.09 11.43
N THR A 132 -10.03 -10.57 11.34
CA THR A 132 -8.99 -11.14 10.45
C THR A 132 -8.44 -12.47 10.99
N LEU A 133 -8.52 -12.69 12.31
CA LEU A 133 -8.05 -13.93 12.95
C LEU A 133 -9.22 -14.84 13.38
N PRO A 134 -9.06 -16.18 13.31
CA PRO A 134 -7.94 -16.92 12.71
C PRO A 134 -7.86 -16.69 11.19
N PHE A 135 -6.64 -16.62 10.67
CA PHE A 135 -6.40 -16.14 9.29
C PHE A 135 -6.69 -17.20 8.24
N GLU A 136 -6.46 -18.46 8.58
CA GLU A 136 -6.63 -19.61 7.68
C GLU A 136 -8.06 -19.73 7.15
N SER A 137 -9.05 -19.23 7.91
CA SER A 137 -10.46 -19.20 7.50
C SER A 137 -10.98 -17.79 7.18
N PHE A 138 -10.11 -16.78 7.15
CA PHE A 138 -10.53 -15.39 6.98
C PHE A 138 -11.30 -15.18 5.67
N GLU A 139 -10.72 -15.60 4.53
CA GLU A 139 -11.32 -15.38 3.21
C GLU A 139 -12.71 -16.03 3.12
N GLN A 140 -12.87 -17.26 3.61
CA GLN A 140 -14.16 -17.95 3.69
C GLN A 140 -15.16 -17.18 4.56
N ARG A 141 -14.77 -16.81 5.79
CA ARG A 141 -15.66 -16.08 6.72
C ARG A 141 -16.08 -14.72 6.17
N PHE A 142 -15.19 -14.05 5.44
CA PHE A 142 -15.48 -12.77 4.82
C PHE A 142 -16.50 -12.92 3.68
N ALA A 143 -16.31 -13.92 2.81
CA ALA A 143 -17.26 -14.23 1.73
C ALA A 143 -18.64 -14.63 2.27
N GLU A 144 -18.69 -15.47 3.31
CA GLU A 144 -19.94 -15.84 4.00
C GLU A 144 -20.66 -14.61 4.57
N ALA A 145 -19.92 -13.70 5.22
CA ALA A 145 -20.48 -12.46 5.73
C ALA A 145 -21.03 -11.57 4.61
N ALA A 146 -20.32 -11.48 3.48
CA ALA A 146 -20.74 -10.72 2.30
C ALA A 146 -22.03 -11.27 1.66
N GLN A 147 -22.24 -12.58 1.69
CA GLN A 147 -23.44 -13.23 1.15
C GLN A 147 -24.63 -13.21 2.12
N ALA A 148 -24.37 -13.10 3.43
CA ALA A 148 -25.42 -13.17 4.46
C ALA A 148 -26.40 -11.99 4.45
N GLN A 149 -26.00 -10.85 3.88
CA GLN A 149 -26.84 -9.66 3.80
C GLN A 149 -26.38 -8.73 2.68
N GLN A 150 -27.28 -7.86 2.21
CA GLN A 150 -26.93 -6.85 1.22
C GLN A 150 -26.03 -5.76 1.84
N PHE A 151 -24.93 -5.47 1.14
CA PHE A 151 -24.03 -4.34 1.41
C PHE A 151 -24.05 -3.37 0.24
N ASP A 152 -23.67 -2.13 0.52
CA ASP A 152 -23.48 -1.10 -0.50
C ASP A 152 -22.00 -0.97 -0.89
N TRP A 153 -21.11 -1.23 0.06
CA TRP A 153 -19.68 -1.08 -0.10
C TRP A 153 -18.93 -2.19 0.66
N ILE A 154 -18.02 -2.86 -0.03
CA ILE A 154 -17.04 -3.76 0.56
C ILE A 154 -15.68 -3.07 0.50
N PHE A 155 -15.01 -2.95 1.64
CA PHE A 155 -13.66 -2.41 1.74
C PHE A 155 -12.74 -3.44 2.39
N VAL A 156 -11.61 -3.75 1.76
CA VAL A 156 -10.67 -4.76 2.27
C VAL A 156 -9.24 -4.45 1.88
N SER A 157 -8.30 -4.58 2.82
CA SER A 157 -6.87 -4.50 2.54
C SER A 157 -6.37 -5.78 1.85
N GLN A 158 -5.55 -5.63 0.80
CA GLN A 158 -4.84 -6.75 0.17
C GLN A 158 -3.80 -7.36 1.12
N VAL A 159 -3.08 -6.49 1.83
CA VAL A 159 -2.09 -6.85 2.85
C VAL A 159 -2.43 -6.08 4.13
N PHE A 160 -2.75 -6.80 5.20
CA PHE A 160 -3.18 -6.20 6.46
C PHE A 160 -2.02 -5.52 7.16
N PHE A 161 -2.12 -4.19 7.31
CA PHE A 161 -1.00 -3.37 7.79
C PHE A 161 -0.48 -3.84 9.14
N ASN A 162 -1.38 -4.27 10.04
CA ASN A 162 -1.01 -4.59 11.40
C ASN A 162 -0.32 -5.96 11.54
N SER A 163 -0.42 -6.86 10.58
CA SER A 163 0.08 -8.25 10.68
C SER A 163 1.04 -8.65 9.58
N GLY A 164 0.97 -8.09 8.37
CA GLY A 164 1.72 -8.60 7.22
C GLY A 164 1.04 -9.78 6.52
N LEU A 165 -0.07 -10.27 7.06
CA LEU A 165 -0.93 -11.26 6.42
C LEU A 165 -1.52 -10.69 5.13
N ALA A 166 -1.59 -11.49 4.07
CA ALA A 166 -2.08 -11.09 2.77
C ALA A 166 -3.12 -12.08 2.24
N ILE A 167 -4.10 -11.56 1.50
CA ILE A 167 -5.01 -12.38 0.68
C ILE A 167 -4.15 -13.11 -0.36
N GLN A 168 -4.32 -14.43 -0.46
CA GLN A 168 -3.40 -15.27 -1.23
C GLN A 168 -3.64 -15.17 -2.73
N ASP A 169 -4.90 -15.32 -3.14
CA ASP A 169 -5.33 -15.13 -4.53
C ASP A 169 -6.38 -14.02 -4.55
N LEU A 170 -5.94 -12.80 -4.86
CA LEU A 170 -6.80 -11.63 -4.84
C LEU A 170 -7.95 -11.74 -5.85
N SER A 171 -7.70 -12.29 -7.05
CA SER A 171 -8.76 -12.43 -8.06
C SER A 171 -9.79 -13.46 -7.61
N ALA A 172 -9.34 -14.66 -7.23
CA ALA A 172 -10.24 -15.71 -6.77
C ALA A 172 -11.05 -15.27 -5.56
N PHE A 173 -10.42 -14.60 -4.58
CA PHE A 173 -11.11 -14.06 -3.41
C PHE A 173 -12.21 -13.07 -3.79
N ILE A 174 -11.89 -12.06 -4.61
CA ILE A 174 -12.88 -11.06 -5.02
C ILE A 174 -14.02 -11.69 -5.85
N GLN A 175 -13.75 -12.71 -6.66
CA GLN A 175 -14.76 -13.45 -7.40
C GLN A 175 -15.76 -14.21 -6.51
N THR A 176 -15.43 -14.48 -5.24
CA THR A 176 -16.38 -15.08 -4.27
C THR A 176 -17.38 -14.08 -3.69
N LEU A 177 -17.13 -12.78 -3.86
CA LEU A 177 -17.94 -11.70 -3.30
C LEU A 177 -19.14 -11.36 -4.21
N PRO A 178 -20.25 -10.84 -3.64
CA PRO A 178 -21.35 -10.33 -4.44
C PRO A 178 -20.90 -9.18 -5.36
N LYS A 179 -21.55 -9.04 -6.51
CA LYS A 179 -21.17 -8.09 -7.57
C LYS A 179 -21.86 -6.73 -7.46
N GLU A 180 -22.98 -6.66 -6.75
CA GLU A 180 -23.75 -5.42 -6.59
C GLU A 180 -23.07 -4.31 -5.77
N PRO A 181 -22.38 -4.58 -4.63
CA PRO A 181 -21.74 -3.51 -3.87
C PRO A 181 -20.55 -2.93 -4.64
N LEU A 182 -20.22 -1.66 -4.35
CA LEU A 182 -18.90 -1.16 -4.71
C LEU A 182 -17.85 -1.99 -3.95
N ILE A 183 -16.75 -2.35 -4.61
CA ILE A 183 -15.64 -3.05 -3.98
C ILE A 183 -14.41 -2.17 -4.03
N THR A 184 -13.77 -1.95 -2.89
CA THR A 184 -12.51 -1.20 -2.80
C THR A 184 -11.45 -2.05 -2.12
N ILE A 185 -10.33 -2.20 -2.83
CA ILE A 185 -9.13 -2.87 -2.35
C ILE A 185 -8.15 -1.80 -1.89
N ASP A 186 -7.76 -1.85 -0.61
CA ASP A 186 -6.60 -1.11 -0.13
C ASP A 186 -5.32 -1.90 -0.46
N GLY A 187 -4.67 -1.47 -1.53
CA GLY A 187 -3.43 -2.02 -2.05
C GLY A 187 -2.17 -1.31 -1.54
N TYR A 188 -2.26 -0.44 -0.53
CA TYR A 188 -1.12 0.40 -0.13
C TYR A 188 0.07 -0.43 0.39
N HIS A 189 -0.18 -1.53 1.09
CA HIS A 189 0.86 -2.46 1.50
C HIS A 189 1.19 -3.54 0.46
N GLY A 190 0.45 -3.62 -0.65
CA GLY A 190 0.66 -4.58 -1.73
C GLY A 190 1.44 -4.01 -2.92
N PHE A 191 1.13 -2.78 -3.35
CA PHE A 191 1.73 -2.14 -4.53
C PHE A 191 3.26 -2.02 -4.40
N PHE A 192 3.99 -2.59 -5.37
CA PHE A 192 5.46 -2.75 -5.38
C PHE A 192 6.05 -3.58 -4.22
N ALA A 193 5.21 -4.21 -3.39
CA ALA A 193 5.65 -5.26 -2.46
C ALA A 193 5.41 -6.64 -3.06
N ILE A 194 4.15 -7.00 -3.33
CA ILE A 194 3.78 -8.32 -3.80
C ILE A 194 3.24 -8.25 -5.23
N PRO A 195 3.48 -9.28 -6.07
CA PRO A 195 2.89 -9.36 -7.39
C PRO A 195 1.37 -9.19 -7.29
N THR A 196 0.82 -8.29 -8.10
CA THR A 196 -0.61 -7.96 -8.09
C THR A 196 -1.05 -7.82 -9.53
N ASP A 197 -1.99 -8.67 -9.94
CA ASP A 197 -2.61 -8.63 -11.26
C ASP A 197 -4.07 -8.19 -11.11
N LEU A 198 -4.42 -7.06 -11.72
CA LEU A 198 -5.78 -6.52 -11.73
C LEU A 198 -6.50 -6.75 -13.06
N SER A 199 -5.92 -7.44 -14.04
CA SER A 199 -6.52 -7.61 -15.37
C SER A 199 -7.93 -8.21 -15.33
N GLU A 200 -8.19 -9.14 -14.41
CA GLU A 200 -9.53 -9.73 -14.21
C GLU A 200 -10.47 -8.84 -13.37
N LEU A 201 -9.94 -7.85 -12.66
CA LEU A 201 -10.65 -7.05 -11.67
C LEU A 201 -10.83 -5.57 -12.06
N GLU A 202 -10.06 -5.07 -13.03
CA GLU A 202 -9.93 -3.64 -13.36
C GLU A 202 -11.24 -2.97 -13.78
N HIS A 203 -12.23 -3.76 -14.17
CA HIS A 203 -13.56 -3.31 -14.56
C HIS A 203 -14.55 -3.24 -13.39
N GLN A 204 -14.25 -3.83 -12.23
CA GLN A 204 -15.21 -4.05 -11.14
C GLN A 204 -14.77 -3.53 -9.78
N VAL A 205 -13.46 -3.34 -9.53
CA VAL A 205 -12.96 -2.87 -8.23
C VAL A 205 -12.28 -1.52 -8.33
N PHE A 206 -12.44 -0.72 -7.28
CA PHE A 206 -11.51 0.36 -6.98
C PHE A 206 -10.25 -0.23 -6.33
N TYR A 207 -9.08 0.19 -6.78
CA TYR A 207 -7.80 -0.18 -6.15
C TYR A 207 -7.09 1.07 -5.67
N LEU A 208 -6.93 1.24 -4.35
CA LEU A 208 -6.26 2.39 -3.74
C LEU A 208 -4.81 2.07 -3.37
N SER A 209 -3.88 2.95 -3.70
CA SER A 209 -2.48 2.80 -3.26
C SER A 209 -1.70 4.12 -3.30
N GLY A 210 -0.38 4.08 -3.13
CA GLY A 210 0.46 5.27 -3.24
C GLY A 210 1.96 5.05 -3.16
N SER A 211 2.67 6.15 -3.39
CA SER A 211 4.12 6.21 -3.59
C SER A 211 4.98 5.97 -2.35
N TYR A 212 4.41 6.13 -1.15
CA TYR A 212 5.21 6.37 0.05
C TYR A 212 5.94 5.16 0.61
N LYS A 213 5.40 3.95 0.39
CA LYS A 213 5.98 2.71 0.90
C LYS A 213 6.86 2.05 -0.17
N TYR A 214 6.42 0.93 -0.72
CA TYR A 214 7.26 0.06 -1.54
C TYR A 214 7.47 0.57 -2.98
N ALA A 215 6.65 1.53 -3.42
CA ALA A 215 6.87 2.29 -4.65
C ALA A 215 7.87 3.45 -4.50
N GLN A 216 8.29 3.76 -3.26
CA GLN A 216 9.49 4.53 -2.90
C GLN A 216 9.62 5.95 -3.46
N GLY A 217 8.52 6.53 -3.94
CA GLY A 217 8.43 7.92 -4.39
C GLY A 217 8.18 8.95 -3.26
N GLY A 218 8.10 8.50 -2.01
CA GLY A 218 7.81 9.35 -0.87
C GLY A 218 6.35 9.73 -0.72
N GLU A 219 6.02 10.65 0.18
CA GLU A 219 4.65 11.08 0.43
C GLU A 219 4.08 11.92 -0.73
N GLY A 220 2.75 12.04 -0.80
CA GLY A 220 2.07 13.03 -1.64
C GLY A 220 1.59 12.56 -3.02
N ALA A 221 1.87 11.31 -3.43
CA ALA A 221 1.37 10.75 -4.69
C ALA A 221 0.65 9.40 -4.43
N CYS A 222 -0.60 9.49 -4.01
CA CYS A 222 -1.50 8.34 -3.96
C CYS A 222 -2.34 8.26 -5.23
N PHE A 223 -2.88 7.09 -5.52
CA PHE A 223 -3.70 6.88 -6.70
C PHE A 223 -4.83 5.88 -6.46
N ALA A 224 -5.81 5.92 -7.36
CA ALA A 224 -6.84 4.91 -7.48
C ALA A 224 -6.89 4.39 -8.92
N VAL A 225 -7.03 3.07 -9.11
CA VAL A 225 -7.56 2.51 -10.36
C VAL A 225 -9.09 2.56 -10.26
N ILE A 226 -9.74 3.17 -11.24
CA ILE A 226 -11.19 3.34 -11.27
C ILE A 226 -11.84 2.27 -12.19
N PRO A 227 -12.83 1.51 -11.69
CA PRO A 227 -13.56 0.53 -12.48
C PRO A 227 -14.49 1.18 -13.50
N ASP A 228 -15.13 0.37 -14.33
CA ASP A 228 -16.11 0.88 -15.29
C ASP A 228 -17.32 1.44 -14.56
N GLY A 229 -17.73 2.65 -14.93
CA GLY A 229 -18.88 3.30 -14.36
C GLY A 229 -18.88 4.81 -14.61
N ASN A 230 -20.08 5.38 -14.55
CA ASN A 230 -20.28 6.82 -14.55
C ASN A 230 -20.58 7.23 -13.10
N TYR A 231 -19.55 7.64 -12.39
CA TYR A 231 -19.62 8.07 -11.01
C TYR A 231 -19.71 9.60 -10.95
N GLU A 232 -20.55 10.10 -10.05
CA GLU A 232 -20.71 11.54 -9.80
C GLU A 232 -20.42 11.84 -8.31
N PRO A 233 -19.15 11.75 -7.85
CA PRO A 233 -18.80 12.05 -6.46
C PRO A 233 -19.26 13.45 -6.04
N ILE A 234 -20.03 13.56 -4.95
CA ILE A 234 -20.40 14.88 -4.39
C ILE A 234 -19.15 15.64 -3.94
N TYR A 235 -18.16 14.94 -3.38
CA TYR A 235 -16.85 15.51 -3.12
C TYR A 235 -16.02 15.49 -4.41
N THR A 236 -16.05 16.58 -5.17
CA THR A 236 -15.37 16.73 -6.46
C THR A 236 -14.52 18.00 -6.53
N GLY A 237 -13.64 18.10 -7.52
CA GLY A 237 -12.81 19.27 -7.77
C GLY A 237 -12.65 19.56 -9.27
N TRP A 238 -12.05 20.72 -9.58
CA TRP A 238 -12.02 21.23 -10.96
C TRP A 238 -11.16 20.39 -11.92
N PHE A 239 -10.27 19.52 -11.42
CA PHE A 239 -9.56 18.58 -12.28
C PHE A 239 -10.46 17.47 -12.83
N ALA A 240 -11.63 17.21 -12.23
CA ALA A 240 -12.57 16.21 -12.72
C ALA A 240 -13.24 16.57 -14.05
N GLU A 241 -13.11 17.84 -14.47
CA GLU A 241 -13.63 18.38 -15.73
C GLU A 241 -12.51 19.06 -16.55
N PHE A 242 -11.22 18.76 -16.27
CA PHE A 242 -10.09 19.53 -16.83
C PHE A 242 -10.08 19.58 -18.36
N GLY A 243 -10.40 18.47 -19.03
CA GLY A 243 -10.42 18.37 -20.50
C GLY A 243 -11.51 19.21 -21.19
N ASP A 244 -12.56 19.61 -20.44
CA ASP A 244 -13.77 20.24 -20.97
C ASP A 244 -14.04 21.63 -20.36
N LEU A 245 -13.05 22.24 -19.68
CA LEU A 245 -13.21 23.53 -18.98
C LEU A 245 -13.80 24.65 -19.85
N HIS A 246 -13.52 24.64 -21.15
CA HIS A 246 -14.02 25.63 -22.11
C HIS A 246 -15.44 25.33 -22.64
N GLN A 247 -15.98 24.13 -22.37
CA GLN A 247 -17.29 23.66 -22.86
C GLN A 247 -18.34 23.54 -21.74
N ARG A 248 -18.03 24.02 -20.54
CA ARG A 248 -18.89 23.89 -19.37
C ARG A 248 -20.26 24.54 -19.58
N GLN A 249 -21.32 23.75 -19.40
CA GLN A 249 -22.70 24.25 -19.40
C GLN A 249 -23.05 24.90 -18.06
N VAL A 250 -23.62 26.09 -18.10
CA VAL A 250 -24.05 26.82 -16.89
C VAL A 250 -25.09 25.99 -16.14
N GLY A 251 -24.85 25.76 -14.84
CA GLY A 251 -25.77 25.03 -13.96
C GLY A 251 -25.59 23.52 -13.94
N GLN A 252 -24.59 22.96 -14.65
CA GLN A 252 -24.24 21.55 -14.60
C GLN A 252 -22.80 21.35 -14.12
N VAL A 253 -22.54 20.21 -13.48
CA VAL A 253 -21.20 19.75 -13.08
C VAL A 253 -20.87 18.55 -13.96
N GLY A 254 -19.87 18.70 -14.82
CA GLY A 254 -19.39 17.61 -15.66
C GLY A 254 -18.40 16.71 -14.91
N TYR A 255 -18.26 15.47 -15.39
CA TYR A 255 -17.25 14.52 -14.95
C TYR A 255 -16.58 13.90 -16.18
N ALA A 256 -15.26 13.73 -16.12
CA ALA A 256 -14.51 13.03 -17.13
C ALA A 256 -15.02 11.59 -17.32
N GLN A 257 -14.74 11.00 -18.49
CA GLN A 257 -15.18 9.64 -18.83
C GLN A 257 -14.13 8.56 -18.51
N ASN A 258 -13.09 8.93 -17.76
CA ASN A 258 -11.99 8.05 -17.35
C ASN A 258 -11.76 8.16 -15.83
N GLY A 259 -10.60 7.75 -15.33
CA GLY A 259 -10.30 7.83 -13.90
C GLY A 259 -10.40 9.24 -13.31
N GLN A 260 -10.23 10.27 -14.14
CA GLN A 260 -10.28 11.66 -13.71
C GLN A 260 -11.65 12.10 -13.17
N GLN A 261 -12.73 11.32 -13.33
CA GLN A 261 -13.99 11.61 -12.65
C GLN A 261 -13.86 11.67 -11.11
N PHE A 262 -12.79 11.09 -10.55
CA PHE A 262 -12.43 11.17 -9.12
C PHE A 262 -11.29 12.17 -8.83
N ALA A 263 -10.90 12.99 -9.81
CA ALA A 263 -9.84 13.96 -9.64
C ALA A 263 -10.27 15.09 -8.69
N GLY A 264 -9.30 15.58 -7.93
CA GLY A 264 -9.52 16.68 -6.99
C GLY A 264 -9.30 18.04 -7.64
N ALA A 265 -8.43 18.80 -7.01
CA ALA A 265 -8.03 20.12 -7.47
C ALA A 265 -6.50 20.17 -7.57
N THR A 266 -5.99 21.38 -7.82
CA THR A 266 -4.56 21.70 -7.82
C THR A 266 -3.86 21.14 -6.60
N MET A 267 -2.79 20.38 -6.83
CA MET A 267 -1.96 19.78 -5.78
C MET A 267 -0.48 19.88 -6.13
N ASP A 268 0.40 19.62 -5.17
CA ASP A 268 1.84 19.55 -5.42
C ASP A 268 2.20 18.34 -6.28
N MET A 269 2.66 18.58 -7.51
CA MET A 269 3.04 17.54 -8.45
C MET A 269 4.47 17.04 -8.26
N SER A 270 5.25 17.59 -7.30
CA SER A 270 6.60 17.10 -6.98
C SER A 270 6.61 15.61 -6.61
N ALA A 271 5.56 15.16 -5.92
CA ALA A 271 5.41 13.77 -5.51
C ALA A 271 5.20 12.83 -6.71
N MET A 272 4.48 13.27 -7.73
CA MET A 272 4.30 12.49 -8.96
C MET A 272 5.62 12.36 -9.73
N TYR A 273 6.45 13.41 -9.76
CA TYR A 273 7.79 13.34 -10.36
C TYR A 273 8.68 12.32 -9.63
N ARG A 274 8.67 12.34 -8.29
CA ARG A 274 9.40 11.33 -7.49
C ARG A 274 8.92 9.91 -7.76
N LEU A 275 7.60 9.69 -7.77
CA LEU A 275 7.02 8.38 -8.08
C LEU A 275 7.44 7.93 -9.48
N HIS A 276 7.25 8.77 -10.49
CA HIS A 276 7.65 8.50 -11.87
C HIS A 276 9.13 8.06 -11.94
N ALA A 277 10.04 8.84 -11.35
CA ALA A 277 11.47 8.54 -11.39
C ALA A 277 11.83 7.23 -10.68
N SER A 278 11.14 6.91 -9.57
CA SER A 278 11.36 5.63 -8.89
C SER A 278 10.90 4.44 -9.75
N LEU A 279 9.72 4.54 -10.38
CA LEU A 279 9.19 3.44 -11.20
C LEU A 279 9.98 3.27 -12.50
N ASP A 280 10.35 4.36 -13.16
CA ASP A 280 11.21 4.37 -14.36
C ASP A 280 12.60 3.80 -14.06
N LEU A 281 13.18 4.12 -12.89
CA LEU A 281 14.42 3.49 -12.43
C LEU A 281 14.26 1.97 -12.30
N PHE A 282 13.18 1.50 -11.70
CA PHE A 282 12.96 0.07 -11.53
C PHE A 282 12.80 -0.66 -12.87
N GLU A 283 12.10 -0.06 -13.84
CA GLU A 283 12.02 -0.61 -15.19
C GLU A 283 13.41 -0.71 -15.85
N LYS A 284 14.22 0.35 -15.77
CA LYS A 284 15.58 0.39 -16.34
C LYS A 284 16.55 -0.60 -15.70
N GLU A 285 16.42 -0.83 -14.39
CA GLU A 285 17.24 -1.80 -13.64
C GLU A 285 16.70 -3.24 -13.72
N GLY A 286 15.56 -3.47 -14.39
CA GLY A 286 14.91 -4.78 -14.45
C GLY A 286 14.37 -5.25 -13.09
N LEU A 287 14.04 -4.31 -12.20
CA LEU A 287 13.48 -4.56 -10.87
C LEU A 287 11.96 -4.70 -10.94
N SER A 288 11.47 -5.81 -11.51
CA SER A 288 10.05 -6.14 -11.44
C SER A 288 9.60 -6.38 -9.99
N VAL A 289 8.29 -6.35 -9.75
CA VAL A 289 7.73 -6.65 -8.43
C VAL A 289 8.11 -8.06 -7.97
N ASP A 290 8.16 -9.04 -8.87
CA ASP A 290 8.63 -10.40 -8.56
C ASP A 290 10.09 -10.42 -8.11
N VAL A 291 10.98 -9.74 -8.83
CA VAL A 291 12.42 -9.66 -8.49
C VAL A 291 12.62 -9.01 -7.12
N ILE A 292 11.88 -7.94 -6.85
CA ILE A 292 11.89 -7.24 -5.56
C ILE A 292 11.36 -8.18 -4.47
N HIS A 293 10.21 -8.83 -4.68
CA HIS A 293 9.60 -9.73 -3.72
C HIS A 293 10.52 -10.91 -3.37
N ASP A 294 11.09 -11.59 -4.37
CA ASP A 294 12.01 -12.71 -4.15
C ASP A 294 13.28 -12.31 -3.41
N TYR A 295 13.80 -11.11 -3.68
CA TYR A 295 14.92 -10.57 -2.90
C TYR A 295 14.51 -10.34 -1.44
N VAL A 296 13.34 -9.76 -1.20
CA VAL A 296 12.84 -9.52 0.15
C VAL A 296 12.54 -10.83 0.89
N LYS A 297 11.97 -11.86 0.24
CA LYS A 297 11.79 -13.19 0.86
C LYS A 297 13.12 -13.76 1.35
N ARG A 298 14.19 -13.66 0.56
CA ARG A 298 15.54 -14.09 0.99
C ARG A 298 16.06 -13.29 2.19
N CYS A 299 15.78 -11.99 2.22
CA CYS A 299 16.12 -11.13 3.34
C CYS A 299 15.36 -11.52 4.62
N GLN A 300 14.06 -11.78 4.52
CA GLN A 300 13.22 -12.25 5.61
C GLN A 300 13.70 -13.61 6.13
N LEU A 301 13.99 -14.55 5.23
CA LEU A 301 14.46 -15.88 5.60
C LEU A 301 15.82 -15.82 6.31
N ALA A 302 16.76 -15.02 5.81
CA ALA A 302 18.05 -14.84 6.48
C ALA A 302 17.89 -14.27 7.90
N PHE A 303 16.97 -13.33 8.08
CA PHE A 303 16.66 -12.77 9.40
C PHE A 303 16.04 -13.81 10.34
N LEU A 304 15.08 -14.61 9.87
CA LEU A 304 14.47 -15.66 10.67
C LEU A 304 15.51 -16.72 11.09
N ASN A 305 16.38 -17.15 10.18
CA ASN A 305 17.48 -18.07 10.49
C ASN A 305 18.45 -17.48 11.55
N HIS A 306 18.71 -16.17 11.49
CA HIS A 306 19.49 -15.50 12.53
C HIS A 306 18.78 -15.57 13.90
N LEU A 307 17.48 -15.29 13.93
CA LEU A 307 16.69 -15.37 15.17
C LEU A 307 16.65 -16.79 15.77
N GLU A 308 16.54 -17.84 14.95
CA GLU A 308 16.59 -19.22 15.44
C GLU A 308 17.91 -19.52 16.16
N ASN A 309 19.04 -19.07 15.60
CA ASN A 309 20.35 -19.25 16.24
C ASN A 309 20.46 -18.52 17.59
N LEU A 310 19.77 -17.39 17.74
CA LEU A 310 19.75 -16.62 18.99
C LEU A 310 18.89 -17.24 20.09
N ASN A 311 17.94 -18.12 19.73
CA ASN A 311 16.98 -18.74 20.66
C ASN A 311 16.28 -17.72 21.57
N HIS A 312 15.88 -16.56 21.04
CA HIS A 312 15.25 -15.51 21.83
C HIS A 312 13.87 -15.95 22.36
N PRO A 313 13.55 -15.77 23.65
CA PRO A 313 12.31 -16.30 24.24
C PRO A 313 11.03 -15.69 23.67
N LEU A 314 11.12 -14.50 23.07
CA LEU A 314 9.98 -13.78 22.50
C LEU A 314 10.04 -13.65 20.97
N LEU A 315 11.23 -13.59 20.38
CA LEU A 315 11.40 -13.33 18.95
C LEU A 315 11.76 -14.66 18.28
N ASN A 316 10.76 -15.51 18.14
CA ASN A 316 10.86 -16.83 17.56
C ASN A 316 9.58 -17.13 16.76
N THR A 317 9.62 -18.21 15.99
CA THR A 317 8.56 -18.60 15.04
C THR A 317 7.20 -18.84 15.70
N SER A 318 7.15 -19.23 16.99
CA SER A 318 5.88 -19.44 17.70
C SER A 318 5.08 -18.16 17.96
N ASN A 319 5.73 -17.00 17.94
CA ASN A 319 5.08 -15.69 18.05
C ASN A 319 4.93 -14.98 16.69
N LEU A 320 5.44 -15.56 15.60
CA LEU A 320 5.27 -15.02 14.25
C LEU A 320 3.79 -15.11 13.84
N MET A 321 3.23 -14.07 13.22
CA MET A 321 1.84 -14.10 12.77
C MET A 321 1.67 -14.91 11.48
N GLU A 322 2.70 -14.93 10.64
CA GLU A 322 2.74 -15.55 9.34
C GLU A 322 3.20 -17.03 9.41
N GLN A 323 2.84 -17.76 10.48
CA GLN A 323 3.26 -19.16 10.69
C GLN A 323 2.83 -20.09 9.56
N HIS A 324 1.70 -19.83 8.92
CA HIS A 324 1.20 -20.60 7.77
C HIS A 324 2.14 -20.57 6.55
N LEU A 325 3.09 -19.63 6.51
CA LEU A 325 4.10 -19.54 5.44
C LEU A 325 5.33 -20.37 5.73
N LEU A 326 5.53 -20.84 6.96
CA LEU A 326 6.66 -21.68 7.30
C LEU A 326 6.38 -23.11 6.84
N ASP A 327 7.33 -23.72 6.15
CA ASP A 327 7.22 -25.14 5.77
C ASP A 327 7.35 -26.03 7.03
N PRO A 328 6.27 -26.72 7.45
CA PRO A 328 6.29 -27.54 8.66
C PRO A 328 7.10 -28.85 8.50
N SER A 329 7.49 -29.20 7.26
CA SER A 329 8.15 -30.47 6.94
C SER A 329 9.67 -30.40 6.92
N ASN A 330 10.26 -29.20 6.95
CA ASN A 330 11.69 -29.01 6.79
C ASN A 330 12.40 -28.69 8.12
N ALA A 331 13.56 -29.32 8.32
CA ALA A 331 14.45 -29.04 9.45
C ALA A 331 15.15 -27.66 9.35
N THR A 332 14.94 -26.94 8.24
CA THR A 332 15.47 -25.60 7.96
C THR A 332 14.28 -24.71 7.62
N LEU A 333 14.22 -23.48 8.15
CA LEU A 333 13.16 -22.56 7.78
C LEU A 333 13.14 -22.32 6.27
N SER A 334 11.94 -22.27 5.73
CA SER A 334 11.65 -21.83 4.38
C SER A 334 10.36 -21.04 4.41
N LEU A 335 10.26 -20.03 3.54
CA LEU A 335 8.99 -19.34 3.27
C LEU A 335 8.34 -20.05 2.08
N SER A 336 7.07 -20.40 2.21
CA SER A 336 6.29 -21.04 1.14
C SER A 336 6.42 -20.25 -0.16
N ASP A 337 6.76 -20.94 -1.25
CA ASP A 337 6.77 -20.34 -2.58
C ASP A 337 5.37 -19.98 -3.09
N THR A 338 4.32 -20.56 -2.48
CA THR A 338 2.92 -20.30 -2.85
C THR A 338 2.23 -19.30 -1.94
N GLY A 339 2.90 -18.84 -0.88
CA GLY A 339 2.30 -17.98 0.13
C GLY A 339 2.66 -16.50 -0.06
N LEU A 340 1.67 -15.65 -0.38
CA LEU A 340 1.86 -14.20 -0.40
C LEU A 340 1.85 -13.62 1.03
N HIS A 341 2.77 -12.69 1.28
CA HIS A 341 2.81 -11.91 2.51
C HIS A 341 3.49 -10.56 2.31
N GLY A 342 3.20 -9.64 3.22
CA GLY A 342 3.83 -8.33 3.23
C GLY A 342 5.34 -8.42 3.38
N HIS A 343 6.03 -7.36 2.96
CA HIS A 343 7.47 -7.20 3.14
C HIS A 343 7.85 -6.83 4.59
N PHE A 344 7.13 -7.36 5.56
CA PHE A 344 7.45 -7.26 6.98
C PHE A 344 7.00 -8.52 7.71
N LEU A 345 7.74 -8.87 8.76
CA LEU A 345 7.43 -9.98 9.66
C LEU A 345 6.88 -9.41 10.96
N THR A 346 5.81 -10.01 11.47
CA THR A 346 5.14 -9.52 12.68
C THR A 346 5.19 -10.55 13.80
N PHE A 347 5.70 -10.13 14.96
CA PHE A 347 5.71 -10.93 16.18
C PHE A 347 4.62 -10.42 17.13
N LYS A 348 3.66 -11.28 17.47
CA LYS A 348 2.60 -11.00 18.44
C LYS A 348 3.10 -11.34 19.84
N LEU A 349 3.22 -10.32 20.70
CA LEU A 349 3.80 -10.40 22.03
C LEU A 349 2.89 -9.68 23.03
N ALA A 350 3.08 -9.87 24.34
CA ALA A 350 2.44 -8.99 25.32
C ALA A 350 2.87 -7.53 25.10
N GLU A 351 1.93 -6.57 25.11
CA GLU A 351 2.20 -5.16 24.78
C GLU A 351 3.38 -4.55 25.57
N LYS A 352 3.50 -4.87 26.86
CA LYS A 352 4.61 -4.43 27.71
C LYS A 352 5.99 -4.85 27.18
N ASN A 353 6.07 -6.02 26.52
CA ASN A 353 7.30 -6.55 25.96
C ASN A 353 7.64 -5.85 24.64
N VAL A 354 6.63 -5.50 23.84
CA VAL A 354 6.82 -4.84 22.54
C VAL A 354 7.56 -3.51 22.68
N ALA A 355 7.09 -2.63 23.57
CA ALA A 355 7.73 -1.32 23.77
C ALA A 355 9.16 -1.46 24.33
N THR A 356 9.38 -2.42 25.23
CA THR A 356 10.69 -2.71 25.83
C THR A 356 11.68 -3.20 24.76
N LEU A 357 11.28 -4.18 23.95
CA LEU A 357 12.10 -4.72 22.87
C LEU A 357 12.38 -3.70 21.78
N ALA A 358 11.36 -2.94 21.35
CA ALA A 358 11.54 -1.88 20.34
C ALA A 358 12.56 -0.82 20.81
N LYS A 359 12.54 -0.48 22.11
CA LYS A 359 13.53 0.42 22.71
C LYS A 359 14.93 -0.21 22.70
N GLN A 360 15.08 -1.44 23.20
CA GLN A 360 16.36 -2.16 23.21
C GLN A 360 16.98 -2.25 21.80
N LEU A 361 16.17 -2.62 20.80
CA LEU A 361 16.58 -2.67 19.41
C LEU A 361 17.04 -1.30 18.90
N SER A 362 16.26 -0.25 19.18
CA SER A 362 16.59 1.11 18.76
C SER A 362 17.88 1.65 19.40
N GLU A 363 18.18 1.28 20.65
CA GLU A 363 19.43 1.65 21.33
C GLU A 363 20.66 1.01 20.67
N HIS A 364 20.47 -0.09 19.93
CA HIS A 364 21.52 -0.79 19.17
C HIS A 364 21.42 -0.56 17.65
N GLY A 365 20.71 0.51 17.22
CA GLY A 365 20.61 0.88 15.82
C GLY A 365 19.67 0.01 14.97
N VAL A 366 18.94 -0.94 15.57
CA VAL A 366 17.92 -1.74 14.88
C VAL A 366 16.58 -1.00 14.94
N LYS A 367 16.22 -0.32 13.85
CA LYS A 367 15.01 0.50 13.82
C LYS A 367 13.81 -0.32 13.35
N THR A 368 12.88 -0.60 14.26
CA THR A 368 11.62 -1.29 13.99
C THR A 368 10.41 -0.37 14.13
N ASP A 369 9.23 -0.93 13.91
CA ASP A 369 7.93 -0.33 14.20
C ASP A 369 7.06 -1.30 15.01
N PHE A 370 6.05 -0.81 15.74
CA PHE A 370 5.07 -1.66 16.41
C PHE A 370 3.65 -1.08 16.43
N ARG A 371 2.65 -1.95 16.63
CA ARG A 371 1.23 -1.60 16.78
C ARG A 371 0.61 -2.43 17.89
N GLY A 372 0.35 -1.81 19.05
CA GLY A 372 -0.18 -2.51 20.22
C GLY A 372 0.70 -3.71 20.61
N ASP A 373 0.15 -4.90 20.49
CA ASP A 373 0.77 -6.18 20.84
C ASP A 373 1.66 -6.76 19.72
N ARG A 374 1.98 -5.98 18.68
CA ARG A 374 2.66 -6.45 17.46
C ARG A 374 3.96 -5.70 17.19
N LEU A 375 5.10 -6.38 17.33
CA LEU A 375 6.40 -5.87 16.90
C LEU A 375 6.65 -6.25 15.44
N ARG A 376 7.02 -5.29 14.58
CA ARG A 376 7.10 -5.45 13.13
C ARG A 376 8.50 -5.13 12.60
N PHE A 377 9.04 -6.03 11.79
CA PHE A 377 10.32 -5.88 11.10
C PHE A 377 10.07 -5.84 9.59
N GLY A 378 10.27 -4.71 8.95
CA GLY A 378 10.17 -4.54 7.51
C GLY A 378 11.47 -4.85 6.78
N PHE A 379 11.36 -5.30 5.54
CA PHE A 379 12.46 -5.67 4.68
C PHE A 379 12.37 -4.93 3.34
N ALA A 380 13.51 -4.63 2.74
CA ALA A 380 13.58 -3.85 1.51
C ALA A 380 14.77 -4.24 0.65
N ILE A 381 14.78 -3.81 -0.60
CA ILE A 381 15.85 -4.16 -1.55
C ILE A 381 17.21 -3.53 -1.22
N TYR A 382 17.24 -2.48 -0.39
CA TYR A 382 18.48 -1.91 0.14
C TYR A 382 19.02 -2.63 1.38
N HIS A 383 18.35 -3.68 1.87
CA HIS A 383 18.95 -4.56 2.87
C HIS A 383 19.99 -5.47 2.24
N ASN A 384 21.01 -5.81 3.01
CA ASN A 384 21.94 -6.89 2.69
C ASN A 384 21.86 -7.91 3.83
N PRO A 385 21.38 -9.14 3.59
CA PRO A 385 21.18 -10.12 4.66
C PRO A 385 22.48 -10.55 5.36
N LEU A 386 23.63 -10.36 4.71
CA LEU A 386 24.94 -10.65 5.30
C LEU A 386 25.35 -9.62 6.37
N ASP A 387 24.73 -8.44 6.38
CA ASP A 387 25.08 -7.32 7.27
C ASP A 387 24.16 -7.25 8.50
N TYR A 388 23.24 -8.19 8.67
CA TYR A 388 22.34 -8.19 9.83
C TYR A 388 23.10 -8.47 11.14
N ASP A 389 23.04 -7.50 12.05
CA ASP A 389 23.54 -7.62 13.41
C ASP A 389 22.37 -7.60 14.40
N LEU A 390 22.03 -8.79 14.90
CA LEU A 390 21.02 -8.99 15.94
C LEU A 390 21.66 -9.38 17.28
N SER A 391 22.96 -9.13 17.46
CA SER A 391 23.69 -9.51 18.67
C SER A 391 23.11 -8.89 19.94
N CYS A 392 22.47 -7.72 19.85
CA CYS A 392 21.76 -7.09 20.96
C CYS A 392 20.58 -7.91 21.52
N LEU A 393 20.10 -8.92 20.77
CA LEU A 393 19.06 -9.86 21.18
C LEU A 393 19.62 -11.16 21.76
N SER A 394 20.94 -11.37 21.72
CA SER A 394 21.55 -12.49 22.42
C SER A 394 21.32 -12.33 23.92
N ALA A 395 20.96 -13.41 24.62
CA ALA A 395 20.90 -13.37 26.07
C ALA A 395 22.30 -12.94 26.58
N ASN A 396 22.38 -11.83 27.33
CA ASN A 396 23.58 -11.49 28.08
C ASN A 396 24.02 -12.77 28.82
N LYS A 397 25.16 -13.34 28.41
CA LYS A 397 25.78 -14.44 29.16
C LYS A 397 26.28 -13.94 30.50
#